data_AF-A0A553JIM9-F1
#
_entry.id   AF-A0A553JIM9-F1
#
_cell.length_a   1.000
_cell.length_b   1.000
_cell.length_c   1.000
_cell.angle_alpha   90.00
_cell.angle_beta   90.00
_cell.angle_gamma   90.00
#
_symmetry.space_group_name_H-M   'P 1'
#
loop_
_entity.id
_entity.type
_entity.pdbx_description
1 polymer ?
#
loop_
_entity_poly.entity_id
_entity_poly.type
_entity_poly.pdbx_seq_one_letter_code
_entity_poly.pdbx_strand_id
1 'polypeptide(L)'
;MSNQLELLEKIVTNTASSSNLIWIAAITGGTAICTAAVTASIGYFNSKTSMSFEAKQYERVQYYKLMDEKKVKHSEFLSQSQEMIQSTLNLFYLPDSDEYKRYLRAFNDAQIISDEHFSLASYQVFDEVQKFALLNKEGLSCDFLLGLVNAAREKVSILRAIAKTDVTKPYTGS
;
A
#
# COMPACT_ATOMS: atom_id res chain seq x y z
N MET A 1 12.45 -28.15 4.50
CA MET A 1 11.07 -28.63 4.25
C MET A 1 11.01 -30.05 3.66
N SER A 2 12.10 -30.85 3.71
CA SER A 2 12.22 -32.14 2.98
C SER A 2 11.90 -33.38 3.85
N ASN A 3 12.38 -33.43 5.10
CA ASN A 3 12.33 -34.69 5.89
C ASN A 3 10.92 -35.07 6.37
N GLN A 4 10.03 -34.12 6.61
CA GLN A 4 8.67 -34.39 7.09
C GLN A 4 7.78 -34.97 6.00
N LEU A 5 7.93 -34.48 4.75
CA LEU A 5 7.23 -35.00 3.58
C LEU A 5 7.69 -36.42 3.24
N GLU A 6 9.00 -36.67 3.32
CA GLU A 6 9.58 -38.01 3.10
C GLU A 6 9.12 -39.03 4.16
N LEU A 7 8.98 -38.61 5.41
CA LEU A 7 8.44 -39.45 6.47
C LEU A 7 6.95 -39.77 6.26
N LEU A 8 6.16 -38.80 5.84
CA LEU A 8 4.74 -39.00 5.53
C LEU A 8 4.56 -39.91 4.31
N GLU A 9 5.37 -39.74 3.27
CA GLU A 9 5.35 -40.59 2.08
C GLU A 9 5.76 -42.04 2.40
N LYS A 10 6.77 -42.22 3.27
CA LYS A 10 7.18 -43.55 3.80
C LYS A 10 6.10 -44.21 4.66
N ILE A 11 5.30 -43.44 5.40
CA ILE A 11 4.18 -43.97 6.19
C ILE A 11 3.02 -44.39 5.28
N VAL A 12 2.70 -43.59 4.27
CA VAL A 12 1.62 -43.88 3.30
C VAL A 12 1.95 -45.13 2.46
N THR A 13 3.18 -45.23 1.96
CA THR A 13 3.62 -46.37 1.13
C THR A 13 3.71 -47.69 1.90
N ASN A 14 4.15 -47.66 3.16
CA ASN A 14 4.13 -48.87 4.01
C ASN A 14 2.72 -49.31 4.40
N THR A 15 1.79 -48.36 4.56
CA THR A 15 0.39 -48.65 4.92
C THR A 15 -0.40 -49.22 3.73
N ALA A 16 -0.12 -48.78 2.50
CA ALA A 16 -0.81 -49.25 1.29
C ALA A 16 -0.31 -50.62 0.78
N SER A 17 0.93 -51.01 1.10
CA SER A 17 1.58 -52.18 0.49
C SER A 17 1.30 -53.52 1.19
N SER A 18 0.45 -53.55 2.21
CA SER A 18 0.16 -54.79 2.94
C SER A 18 -1.34 -54.96 3.17
N SER A 19 -1.97 -55.60 2.19
CA SER A 19 -3.31 -56.22 2.30
C SER A 19 -3.46 -57.17 3.51
N ASN A 20 -2.36 -57.50 4.20
CA ASN A 20 -2.33 -58.25 5.46
C ASN A 20 -2.45 -57.40 6.75
N LEU A 21 -2.30 -56.06 6.70
CA LEU A 21 -2.44 -55.21 7.89
C LEU A 21 -3.90 -54.92 8.27
N ILE A 22 -4.84 -55.04 7.33
CA ILE A 22 -6.25 -54.67 7.52
C ILE A 22 -6.94 -55.61 8.52
N TRP A 23 -6.61 -56.90 8.53
CA TRP A 23 -7.19 -57.88 9.47
C TRP A 23 -6.56 -57.84 10.87
N ILE A 24 -5.27 -57.48 10.98
CA ILE A 24 -4.55 -57.42 12.27
C ILE A 24 -4.89 -56.11 13.01
N ALA A 25 -5.05 -55.00 12.29
CA ALA A 25 -5.46 -53.70 12.85
C ALA A 25 -6.88 -53.71 13.44
N ALA A 26 -7.77 -54.55 12.90
CA ALA A 26 -9.17 -54.64 13.32
C ALA A 26 -9.38 -55.32 14.69
N ILE A 27 -8.40 -56.07 15.21
CA ILE A 27 -8.57 -56.92 16.40
C ILE A 27 -7.91 -56.34 17.67
N THR A 28 -6.87 -55.49 17.58
CA THR A 28 -6.02 -55.14 18.74
C THR A 28 -5.58 -53.67 18.87
N GLY A 29 -6.25 -52.71 18.21
CA GLY A 29 -5.98 -51.27 18.45
C GLY A 29 -5.56 -50.45 17.22
N GLY A 30 -5.70 -50.98 16.01
CA GLY A 30 -5.44 -50.23 14.77
C GLY A 30 -6.40 -49.05 14.55
N THR A 31 -7.60 -49.09 15.12
CA THR A 31 -8.56 -47.97 15.12
C THR A 31 -7.98 -46.72 15.80
N ALA A 32 -7.18 -46.88 16.86
CA ALA A 32 -6.55 -45.76 17.58
C ALA A 32 -5.44 -45.10 16.74
N ILE A 33 -4.64 -45.89 16.02
CA ILE A 33 -3.55 -45.40 15.17
C ILE A 33 -4.10 -44.66 13.95
N CYS A 34 -5.11 -45.21 13.28
CA CYS A 34 -5.79 -44.53 12.16
C CYS A 34 -6.46 -43.23 12.62
N THR A 35 -7.12 -43.24 13.78
CA THR A 35 -7.76 -42.04 14.34
C THR A 35 -6.72 -40.96 14.70
N ALA A 36 -5.58 -41.36 15.27
CA ALA A 36 -4.49 -40.44 15.61
C ALA A 36 -3.87 -39.80 14.36
N ALA A 37 -3.63 -40.58 13.30
CA ALA A 37 -3.08 -40.07 12.04
C ALA A 37 -4.04 -39.10 11.35
N VAL A 38 -5.34 -39.41 11.31
CA VAL A 38 -6.37 -38.51 10.76
C VAL A 38 -6.46 -37.23 11.59
N THR A 39 -6.47 -37.33 12.92
CA THR A 39 -6.54 -36.17 13.82
C THR A 39 -5.31 -35.27 13.69
N ALA A 40 -4.11 -35.85 13.60
CA ALA A 40 -2.87 -35.10 13.37
C ALA A 40 -2.86 -34.39 12.01
N SER A 41 -3.36 -35.07 10.97
CA SER A 41 -3.49 -34.49 9.62
C SER A 41 -4.48 -33.32 9.61
N ILE A 42 -5.66 -33.49 10.21
CA ILE A 42 -6.67 -32.43 10.35
C ILE A 42 -6.10 -31.26 11.18
N GLY A 43 -5.39 -31.55 12.27
CA GLY A 43 -4.73 -30.52 13.09
C GLY A 43 -3.69 -29.72 12.30
N TYR A 44 -2.86 -30.39 11.49
CA TYR A 44 -1.90 -29.73 10.61
C TYR A 44 -2.57 -28.87 9.53
N PHE A 45 -3.60 -29.38 8.86
CA PHE A 45 -4.36 -28.63 7.86
C PHE A 45 -5.05 -27.40 8.47
N ASN A 46 -5.67 -27.56 9.64
CA ASN A 46 -6.31 -26.47 10.36
C ASN A 46 -5.29 -25.41 10.80
N SER A 47 -4.13 -25.84 11.32
CA SER A 47 -3.05 -24.94 11.71
C SER A 47 -2.51 -24.15 10.51
N LYS A 48 -2.20 -24.81 9.40
CA LYS A 48 -1.72 -24.15 8.18
C LYS A 48 -2.76 -23.18 7.61
N THR A 49 -4.03 -23.57 7.64
CA THR A 49 -5.14 -22.71 7.19
C THR A 49 -5.29 -21.49 8.11
N SER A 50 -5.22 -21.69 9.44
CA SER A 50 -5.27 -20.59 10.42
C SER A 50 -4.12 -19.62 10.23
N MET A 51 -2.89 -20.10 10.08
CA MET A 51 -1.72 -19.26 9.80
C MET A 51 -1.89 -18.47 8.49
N SER A 52 -2.40 -19.10 7.43
CA SER A 52 -2.65 -18.41 6.16
C SER A 52 -3.76 -17.36 6.26
N PHE A 53 -4.77 -17.61 7.09
CA PHE A 53 -5.84 -16.66 7.35
C PHE A 53 -5.34 -15.47 8.17
N GLU A 54 -4.58 -15.71 9.22
CA GLU A 54 -3.94 -14.67 10.03
C GLU A 54 -2.99 -13.81 9.19
N ALA A 55 -2.18 -14.41 8.32
CA ALA A 55 -1.31 -13.69 7.39
C ALA A 55 -2.11 -12.76 6.46
N LYS A 56 -3.18 -13.27 5.84
CA LYS A 56 -4.07 -12.47 4.96
C LYS A 56 -4.77 -11.34 5.72
N GLN A 57 -5.16 -11.57 6.97
CA GLN A 57 -5.75 -10.52 7.80
C GLN A 57 -4.71 -9.44 8.15
N TYR A 58 -3.50 -9.86 8.50
CA TYR A 58 -2.41 -8.93 8.78
C TYR A 58 -2.07 -8.06 7.56
N GLU A 59 -1.92 -8.67 6.37
CA GLU A 59 -1.69 -7.94 5.13
C GLU A 59 -2.79 -6.93 4.82
N ARG A 60 -4.06 -7.33 4.99
CA ARG A 60 -5.21 -6.43 4.81
C ARG A 60 -5.14 -5.24 5.76
N VAL A 61 -4.82 -5.46 7.03
CA VAL A 61 -4.67 -4.39 8.02
C VAL A 61 -3.53 -3.44 7.65
N GLN A 62 -2.37 -3.97 7.28
CA GLN A 62 -1.23 -3.15 6.84
C GLN A 62 -1.55 -2.35 5.58
N TYR A 63 -2.27 -2.96 4.63
CA TYR A 63 -2.72 -2.29 3.41
C TYR A 63 -3.60 -1.08 3.72
N TYR A 64 -4.64 -1.23 4.56
CA TYR A 64 -5.51 -0.10 4.89
C TYR A 64 -4.80 0.96 5.71
N LYS A 65 -3.87 0.57 6.59
CA LYS A 65 -3.01 1.52 7.30
C LYS A 65 -2.17 2.35 6.33
N LEU A 66 -1.57 1.72 5.32
CA LEU A 66 -0.82 2.40 4.27
C LEU A 66 -1.72 3.35 3.46
N MET A 67 -2.95 2.94 3.14
CA MET A 67 -3.91 3.78 2.41
C MET A 67 -4.34 5.02 3.21
N ASP A 68 -4.54 4.87 4.52
CA ASP A 68 -4.81 6.01 5.39
C ASP A 68 -3.63 6.97 5.48
N GLU A 69 -2.40 6.44 5.59
CA GLU A 69 -1.18 7.26 5.61
C GLU A 69 -0.98 8.00 4.28
N LYS A 70 -1.16 7.31 3.14
CA LYS A 70 -1.17 7.93 1.81
C LYS A 70 -2.19 9.06 1.73
N LYS A 71 -3.42 8.83 2.19
CA LYS A 71 -4.49 9.84 2.19
C LYS A 71 -4.07 11.09 2.97
N VAL A 72 -3.46 10.92 4.14
CA VAL A 72 -2.97 12.05 4.94
C VAL A 72 -1.90 12.82 4.17
N LYS A 73 -0.86 12.14 3.66
CA LYS A 73 0.27 12.79 2.97
C LYS A 73 -0.15 13.45 1.66
N HIS A 74 -0.98 12.80 0.87
CA HIS A 74 -1.51 13.37 -0.38
C HIS A 74 -2.37 14.60 -0.11
N SER A 75 -3.24 14.52 0.92
CA SER A 75 -4.09 15.65 1.30
C SER A 75 -3.27 16.82 1.83
N GLU A 76 -2.23 16.56 2.61
CA GLU A 76 -1.32 17.59 3.13
C GLU A 76 -0.61 18.32 1.98
N PHE A 77 0.01 17.59 1.05
CA PHE A 77 0.68 18.18 -0.11
C PHE A 77 -0.29 18.99 -1.00
N LEU A 78 -1.49 18.47 -1.27
CA LEU A 78 -2.51 19.18 -2.04
C LEU A 78 -2.98 20.47 -1.35
N SER A 79 -3.12 20.43 -0.02
CA SER A 79 -3.54 21.59 0.77
C SER A 79 -2.45 22.67 0.76
N GLN A 80 -1.21 22.30 1.01
CA GLN A 80 -0.09 23.25 0.99
C GLN A 80 0.15 23.80 -0.43
N SER A 81 -0.08 23.02 -1.49
CA SER A 81 -0.03 23.51 -2.87
C SER A 81 -1.06 24.63 -3.12
N GLN A 82 -2.28 24.44 -2.65
CA GLN A 82 -3.34 25.46 -2.76
C GLN A 82 -3.02 26.68 -1.91
N GLU A 83 -2.56 26.48 -0.67
CA GLU A 83 -2.16 27.57 0.23
C GLU A 83 -1.06 28.42 -0.40
N MET A 84 -0.02 27.79 -0.94
CA MET A 84 1.10 28.45 -1.63
C MET A 84 0.62 29.29 -2.82
N ILE A 85 -0.28 28.74 -3.65
CA ILE A 85 -0.87 29.51 -4.77
C ILE A 85 -1.62 30.75 -4.24
N GLN A 86 -2.40 30.60 -3.18
CA GLN A 86 -3.23 31.70 -2.67
C GLN A 86 -2.42 32.77 -1.95
N SER A 87 -1.43 32.39 -1.14
CA SER A 87 -0.59 33.34 -0.41
C SER A 87 0.37 34.10 -1.34
N THR A 88 0.67 33.56 -2.52
CA THR A 88 1.58 34.19 -3.51
C THR A 88 0.88 34.89 -4.65
N LEU A 89 -0.45 35.09 -4.61
CA LEU A 89 -1.17 35.75 -5.71
C LEU A 89 -0.58 37.12 -6.09
N ASN A 90 -0.21 37.92 -5.10
CA ASN A 90 0.34 39.27 -5.28
C ASN A 90 1.73 39.44 -4.65
N LEU A 91 2.33 38.34 -4.17
CA LEU A 91 3.60 38.32 -3.45
C LEU A 91 4.50 37.23 -4.03
N PHE A 92 5.80 37.29 -3.76
CA PHE A 92 6.72 36.18 -4.05
C PHE A 92 7.26 35.61 -2.74
N TYR A 93 7.56 34.31 -2.72
CA TYR A 93 8.23 33.70 -1.57
C TYR A 93 9.75 33.82 -1.69
N LEU A 94 10.39 34.01 -0.54
CA LEU A 94 11.81 33.72 -0.42
C LEU A 94 12.00 32.20 -0.27
N PRO A 95 12.94 31.58 -1.01
CA PRO A 95 13.24 30.15 -0.92
C PRO A 95 13.65 29.66 0.48
N ASP A 96 14.03 30.55 1.39
CA ASP A 96 14.44 30.20 2.76
C ASP A 96 13.29 30.31 3.79
N SER A 97 12.07 30.65 3.35
CA SER A 97 10.93 30.77 4.25
C SER A 97 10.52 29.42 4.86
N ASP A 98 9.98 29.46 6.08
CA ASP A 98 9.47 28.27 6.76
C ASP A 98 8.25 27.67 6.05
N GLU A 99 7.44 28.50 5.37
CA GLU A 99 6.33 28.04 4.53
C GLU A 99 6.83 27.20 3.35
N TYR A 100 7.88 27.67 2.68
CA TYR A 100 8.44 26.94 1.54
C TYR A 100 9.13 25.64 1.97
N LYS A 101 9.84 25.63 3.10
CA LYS A 101 10.41 24.41 3.69
C LYS A 101 9.33 23.39 4.08
N ARG A 102 8.20 23.86 4.64
CA ARG A 102 7.04 23.01 4.92
C ARG A 102 6.48 22.39 3.65
N TYR A 103 6.35 23.19 2.58
CA TYR A 103 5.89 22.73 1.28
C TYR A 103 6.79 21.64 0.68
N LEU A 104 8.10 21.86 0.70
CA LEU A 104 9.08 20.86 0.27
C LEU A 104 8.98 19.56 1.06
N ARG A 105 8.77 19.63 2.38
CA ARG A 105 8.59 18.43 3.20
C ARG A 105 7.32 17.67 2.82
N ALA A 106 6.20 18.36 2.66
CA ALA A 106 4.94 17.73 2.26
C ALA A 106 5.06 17.06 0.88
N PHE A 107 5.76 17.69 -0.06
CA PHE A 107 6.07 17.09 -1.35
C PHE A 107 6.88 15.80 -1.21
N ASN A 108 8.00 15.84 -0.47
CA ASN A 108 8.87 14.69 -0.29
C ASN A 108 8.17 13.53 0.43
N ASP A 109 7.39 13.83 1.48
CA ASP A 109 6.61 12.82 2.19
C ASP A 109 5.60 12.15 1.26
N ALA A 110 4.92 12.93 0.41
CA ALA A 110 3.98 12.40 -0.57
C ALA A 110 4.69 11.55 -1.63
N GLN A 111 5.90 11.91 -2.06
CA GLN A 111 6.70 11.13 -3.01
C GLN A 111 7.10 9.76 -2.45
N ILE A 112 7.57 9.70 -1.21
CA ILE A 112 8.11 8.47 -0.60
C ILE A 112 7.04 7.36 -0.50
N ILE A 113 5.80 7.73 -0.20
CA ILE A 113 4.72 6.77 0.05
C ILE A 113 3.94 6.39 -1.21
N SER A 114 4.24 7.05 -2.35
CA SER A 114 3.42 6.99 -3.56
C SER A 114 3.84 5.96 -4.59
N ASP A 115 2.93 5.67 -5.52
CA ASP A 115 3.27 4.99 -6.77
C ASP A 115 3.84 5.97 -7.82
N GLU A 116 4.42 5.42 -8.88
CA GLU A 116 5.08 6.19 -9.95
C GLU A 116 4.14 7.22 -10.61
N HIS A 117 2.87 6.87 -10.80
CA HIS A 117 1.89 7.77 -11.43
C HIS A 117 1.61 8.99 -10.56
N PHE A 118 1.42 8.79 -9.25
CA PHE A 118 1.26 9.89 -8.33
C PHE A 118 2.55 10.72 -8.23
N SER A 119 3.71 10.06 -8.15
CA SER A 119 5.01 10.73 -8.08
C SER A 119 5.25 11.67 -9.26
N LEU A 120 4.96 11.23 -10.48
CA LEU A 120 5.09 12.07 -11.68
C LEU A 120 4.11 13.25 -11.66
N ALA A 121 2.84 13.00 -11.33
CA ALA A 121 1.82 14.05 -11.31
C ALA A 121 2.07 15.08 -10.20
N SER A 122 2.55 14.65 -9.04
CA SER A 122 2.88 15.54 -7.91
C SER A 122 4.12 16.37 -8.18
N TYR A 123 5.10 15.85 -8.94
CA TYR A 123 6.21 16.66 -9.44
C TYR A 123 5.72 17.79 -10.35
N GLN A 124 4.79 17.52 -11.27
CA GLN A 124 4.22 18.58 -12.13
C GLN A 124 3.49 19.67 -11.32
N VAL A 125 2.78 19.29 -10.26
CA VAL A 125 2.17 20.26 -9.33
C VAL A 125 3.25 21.07 -8.64
N PHE A 126 4.25 20.41 -8.06
CA PHE A 126 5.35 21.05 -7.35
C PHE A 126 6.08 22.06 -8.23
N ASP A 127 6.43 21.67 -9.45
CA ASP A 127 7.15 22.50 -10.42
C ASP A 127 6.34 23.76 -10.79
N GLU A 128 5.06 23.61 -11.14
CA GLU A 128 4.21 24.77 -11.50
C GLU A 128 3.92 25.70 -10.31
N VAL A 129 3.67 25.13 -9.13
CA VAL A 129 3.44 25.92 -7.90
C VAL A 129 4.71 26.66 -7.50
N GLN A 130 5.87 26.01 -7.58
CA GLN A 130 7.16 26.63 -7.26
C GLN A 130 7.49 27.76 -8.24
N LYS A 131 7.36 27.53 -9.55
CA LYS A 131 7.55 28.58 -10.57
C LYS A 131 6.67 29.79 -10.27
N PHE A 132 5.39 29.55 -9.99
CA PHE A 132 4.47 30.64 -9.66
C PHE A 132 4.85 31.36 -8.36
N ALA A 133 5.18 30.62 -7.31
CA ALA A 133 5.49 31.17 -5.99
C ALA A 133 6.77 32.03 -5.99
N LEU A 134 7.79 31.63 -6.75
CA LEU A 134 9.09 32.32 -6.81
C LEU A 134 9.16 33.42 -7.86
N LEU A 135 8.21 33.47 -8.80
CA LEU A 135 8.17 34.52 -9.83
C LEU A 135 7.95 35.90 -9.18
N ASN A 136 8.78 36.87 -9.54
CA ASN A 136 8.52 38.28 -9.25
C ASN A 136 7.34 38.75 -10.10
N LYS A 137 6.30 39.25 -9.43
CA LYS A 137 5.01 39.61 -10.04
C LYS A 137 4.90 41.11 -10.35
N GLU A 138 5.91 41.90 -10.00
CA GLU A 138 5.94 43.32 -10.29
C GLU A 138 5.87 43.60 -11.80
N GLY A 139 4.90 44.42 -12.21
CA GLY A 139 4.73 44.83 -13.61
C GLY A 139 4.10 43.78 -14.53
N LEU A 140 3.71 42.61 -14.02
CA LEU A 140 2.99 41.61 -14.81
C LEU A 140 1.51 41.97 -14.98
N SER A 141 0.93 41.62 -16.13
CA SER A 141 -0.50 41.83 -16.36
C SER A 141 -1.33 40.85 -15.53
N CYS A 142 -2.54 41.29 -15.14
CA CYS A 142 -3.48 40.44 -14.40
C CYS A 142 -3.83 39.16 -15.19
N ASP A 143 -4.00 39.26 -16.50
CA ASP A 143 -4.29 38.12 -17.38
C ASP A 143 -3.16 37.09 -17.39
N PHE A 144 -1.90 37.54 -17.37
CA PHE A 144 -0.75 36.64 -17.32
C PHE A 144 -0.67 35.91 -15.97
N LEU A 145 -0.86 36.64 -14.86
CA LEU A 145 -0.91 36.05 -13.52
C LEU A 145 -2.05 35.04 -13.38
N LEU A 146 -3.25 35.36 -13.90
CA LEU A 146 -4.38 34.44 -13.95
C LEU A 146 -4.08 33.18 -14.77
N GLY A 147 -3.35 33.31 -15.89
CA GLY A 147 -2.89 32.18 -16.68
C GLY A 147 -2.02 31.21 -15.89
N LEU A 148 -1.04 31.73 -15.15
CA LEU A 148 -0.16 30.92 -14.29
C LEU A 148 -0.91 30.25 -13.14
N VAL A 149 -1.79 31.00 -12.46
CA VAL A 149 -2.64 30.47 -11.38
C VAL A 149 -3.52 29.34 -11.90
N ASN A 150 -4.11 29.51 -13.09
CA ASN A 150 -4.96 28.49 -13.70
C ASN A 150 -4.17 27.24 -14.08
N ALA A 151 -2.96 27.38 -14.62
CA ALA A 151 -2.08 26.25 -14.93
C ALA A 151 -1.74 25.45 -13.66
N ALA A 152 -1.34 26.12 -12.58
CA ALA A 152 -1.05 25.46 -11.31
C ALA A 152 -2.29 24.76 -10.72
N ARG A 153 -3.46 25.43 -10.75
CA ARG A 153 -4.73 24.87 -10.26
C ARG A 153 -5.20 23.67 -11.08
N GLU A 154 -4.99 23.68 -12.39
CA GLU A 154 -5.29 22.54 -13.26
C GLU A 154 -4.47 21.32 -12.85
N LYS A 155 -3.15 21.47 -12.66
CA LYS A 155 -2.29 20.38 -12.20
C LYS A 155 -2.73 19.85 -10.82
N VAL A 156 -3.08 20.74 -9.89
CA VAL A 156 -3.61 20.32 -8.58
C VAL A 156 -4.91 19.54 -8.72
N SER A 157 -5.79 19.92 -9.64
CA SER A 157 -7.04 19.21 -9.91
C SER A 157 -6.78 17.79 -10.44
N ILE A 158 -5.86 17.65 -11.39
CA ILE A 158 -5.45 16.35 -11.94
C ILE A 158 -4.85 15.47 -10.84
N LEU A 159 -3.92 16.00 -10.06
CA LEU A 159 -3.31 15.25 -8.96
C LEU A 159 -4.35 14.80 -7.92
N ARG A 160 -5.33 15.65 -7.60
CA ARG A 160 -6.42 15.28 -6.68
C ARG A 160 -7.22 14.08 -7.19
N ALA A 161 -7.49 14.01 -8.50
CA ALA A 161 -8.17 12.88 -9.09
C ALA A 161 -7.32 11.59 -8.99
N ILE A 162 -6.02 11.69 -9.26
CA ILE A 162 -5.07 10.57 -9.12
C ILE A 162 -4.99 10.11 -7.66
N ALA A 163 -4.85 11.05 -6.71
CA ALA A 163 -4.81 10.79 -5.29
C ALA A 163 -6.05 10.02 -4.81
N LYS A 164 -7.24 10.46 -5.23
CA LYS A 164 -8.51 9.80 -4.92
C LYS A 164 -8.50 8.35 -5.42
N THR A 165 -8.09 8.13 -6.66
CA THR A 165 -8.00 6.78 -7.22
C THR A 165 -7.01 5.95 -6.41
N ASP A 166 -5.83 6.46 -6.10
CA ASP A 166 -4.79 5.71 -5.37
C ASP A 166 -5.24 5.25 -3.97
N VAL A 167 -5.88 6.13 -3.19
CA VAL A 167 -6.24 5.84 -1.78
C VAL A 167 -7.56 5.07 -1.62
N THR A 168 -8.31 4.89 -2.70
CA THR A 168 -9.61 4.17 -2.68
C THR A 168 -9.53 2.78 -3.31
N LYS A 169 -8.36 2.35 -3.77
CA LYS A 169 -8.17 1.01 -4.36
C LYS A 169 -8.55 -0.06 -3.33
N PRO A 170 -9.44 -1.02 -3.67
CA PRO A 170 -9.76 -2.12 -2.77
C PRO A 170 -8.56 -3.05 -2.62
N TYR A 171 -8.43 -3.69 -1.45
CA TYR A 171 -7.42 -4.73 -1.25
C TYR A 171 -7.73 -5.94 -2.13
N THR A 172 -6.82 -6.30 -3.04
CA THR A 172 -7.02 -7.39 -4.00
C THR A 172 -6.36 -8.71 -3.59
N GLY A 173 -5.58 -8.76 -2.50
CA GLY A 173 -4.98 -9.96 -1.90
C GLY A 173 -4.32 -10.93 -2.91
N SER A 174 -3.01 -10.82 -3.09
CA SER A 174 -2.23 -11.77 -3.90
C SER A 174 -2.15 -13.16 -3.29
#